data_AF-A0A953JHB7-F1
#
_entry.id   AF-A0A953JHB7-F1
#
_cell.length_a   1.000
_cell.length_b   1.000
_cell.length_c   1.000
_cell.angle_alpha   90.00
_cell.angle_beta   90.00
_cell.angle_gamma   90.00
#
_symmetry.space_group_name_H-M   'P 1'
#
loop_
_entity.id
_entity.type
_entity.pdbx_description
1 polymer ?
#
loop_
_entity_poly.entity_id
_entity_poly.type
_entity_poly.pdbx_seq_one_letter_code
_entity_poly.pdbx_strand_id
1 'polypeptide(L)'
;MREAGEADYVILGGGSAGCVLASRLSEDPGTKVTLLEAGPWDRNPWIHIPMGFARLYVTQKFDWNYQTEAEPELDGRQVYWPRGKVIGGSGSVNGLVFLRGSPRDYDRWAQAGARGWSYAECLPAFRRLESFAGPASEYRGKDGPVRVGEVPEPTIGCRAFVETCVALGFPRNPDFNGEWYEGVAPNQLNVHRGRRWSPAVAYLRPALKRPNLRVETERLGLRILIEGGRAVGVAVRGPDGQEEIHRARREVILSAGAIESPKLLMLSGIGDGAALQEMGI
;
A
#
# COMPACT_ATOMS: atom_id res chain seq x y z
N MET A 1 -24.55 8.36 -17.27
CA MET A 1 -23.60 7.44 -16.59
C MET A 1 -23.55 6.15 -17.39
N ARG A 2 -22.37 5.67 -17.73
CA ARG A 2 -22.20 4.42 -18.49
C ARG A 2 -21.93 3.28 -17.53
N GLU A 3 -22.68 2.18 -17.61
CA GLU A 3 -22.31 0.95 -16.89
C GLU A 3 -21.09 0.32 -17.58
N ALA A 4 -20.00 0.17 -16.85
CA ALA A 4 -18.70 -0.29 -17.36
C ALA A 4 -18.40 -1.76 -17.00
N GLY A 5 -19.07 -2.30 -15.99
CA GLY A 5 -19.03 -3.73 -15.66
C GLY A 5 -19.53 -4.07 -14.26
N GLU A 6 -19.60 -5.37 -14.00
CA GLU A 6 -20.00 -5.95 -12.71
C GLU A 6 -19.00 -7.03 -12.27
N ALA A 7 -18.66 -7.06 -10.98
CA ALA A 7 -17.81 -8.06 -10.35
C ALA A 7 -18.37 -8.49 -8.98
N ASP A 8 -17.83 -9.56 -8.38
CA ASP A 8 -18.15 -9.89 -6.98
C ASP A 8 -17.54 -8.85 -6.04
N TYR A 9 -16.28 -8.50 -6.30
CA TYR A 9 -15.53 -7.50 -5.56
C TYR A 9 -15.07 -6.39 -6.49
N VAL A 10 -15.32 -5.14 -6.10
CA VAL A 10 -14.75 -3.96 -6.75
C VAL A 10 -13.80 -3.29 -5.77
N ILE A 11 -12.52 -3.24 -6.12
CA ILE A 11 -11.45 -2.66 -5.31
C ILE A 11 -11.10 -1.30 -5.91
N LEU A 12 -11.22 -0.24 -5.11
CA LEU A 12 -10.86 1.13 -5.52
C LEU A 12 -9.50 1.50 -4.93
N GLY A 13 -8.49 1.56 -5.78
CA GLY A 13 -7.09 1.81 -5.44
C GLY A 13 -6.21 0.59 -5.70
N GLY A 14 -5.40 0.64 -6.76
CA GLY A 14 -4.37 -0.33 -7.13
C GLY A 14 -3.07 -0.18 -6.36
N GLY A 15 -3.13 0.32 -5.11
CA GLY A 15 -1.98 0.54 -4.24
C GLY A 15 -1.43 -0.71 -3.59
N SER A 16 -0.63 -0.55 -2.52
CA SER A 16 0.01 -1.67 -1.82
C SER A 16 -0.98 -2.72 -1.33
N ALA A 17 -2.04 -2.31 -0.62
CA ALA A 17 -3.08 -3.22 -0.13
C ALA A 17 -3.98 -3.74 -1.26
N GLY A 18 -4.38 -2.86 -2.19
CA GLY A 18 -5.26 -3.23 -3.31
C GLY A 18 -4.66 -4.30 -4.22
N CYS A 19 -3.35 -4.25 -4.49
CA CYS A 19 -2.65 -5.31 -5.23
C CYS A 19 -2.72 -6.67 -4.51
N VAL A 20 -2.56 -6.67 -3.18
CA VAL A 20 -2.64 -7.90 -2.36
C VAL A 20 -4.07 -8.46 -2.41
N LEU A 21 -5.07 -7.61 -2.15
CA LEU A 21 -6.48 -8.01 -2.12
C LEU A 21 -6.95 -8.52 -3.47
N ALA A 22 -6.63 -7.83 -4.56
CA ALA A 22 -6.97 -8.27 -5.91
C ALA A 22 -6.35 -9.64 -6.24
N SER A 23 -5.10 -9.85 -5.83
CA SER A 23 -4.41 -11.12 -6.01
C SER A 23 -5.03 -12.23 -5.15
N ARG A 24 -5.32 -12.00 -3.87
CA ARG A 24 -5.88 -13.04 -2.98
C ARG A 24 -7.33 -13.39 -3.32
N LEU A 25 -8.19 -12.39 -3.55
CA LEU A 25 -9.60 -12.63 -3.88
C LEU A 25 -9.77 -13.36 -5.22
N SER A 26 -8.88 -13.11 -6.18
CA SER A 26 -8.91 -13.78 -7.49
C SER A 26 -8.27 -15.18 -7.49
N GLU A 27 -7.74 -15.68 -6.35
CA GLU A 27 -7.24 -17.07 -6.26
C GLU A 27 -8.36 -18.10 -6.48
N ASP A 28 -9.59 -17.78 -6.05
CA ASP A 28 -10.78 -18.56 -6.36
C ASP A 28 -11.26 -18.23 -7.80
N PRO A 29 -11.25 -19.20 -8.74
CA PRO A 29 -11.71 -18.97 -10.11
C PRO A 29 -13.20 -18.64 -10.20
N GLY A 30 -14.00 -18.95 -9.18
CA GLY A 30 -15.42 -18.59 -9.09
C GLY A 30 -15.68 -17.13 -8.72
N THR A 31 -14.66 -16.38 -8.29
CA THR A 31 -14.79 -15.02 -7.79
C THR A 31 -14.28 -14.01 -8.82
N LYS A 32 -15.17 -13.14 -9.33
CA LYS A 32 -14.82 -12.05 -10.25
C LYS A 32 -14.36 -10.81 -9.47
N VAL A 33 -13.19 -10.27 -9.81
CA VAL A 33 -12.60 -9.12 -9.13
C VAL A 33 -12.28 -8.03 -10.16
N THR A 34 -12.69 -6.80 -9.87
CA THR A 34 -12.28 -5.60 -10.64
C THR A 34 -11.45 -4.69 -9.75
N LEU A 35 -10.22 -4.38 -10.16
CA LEU A 35 -9.33 -3.41 -9.52
C LEU A 35 -9.27 -2.13 -10.35
N LEU A 36 -9.63 -1.00 -9.75
CA LEU A 36 -9.63 0.32 -10.38
C LEU A 36 -8.52 1.19 -9.78
N GLU A 37 -7.65 1.75 -10.61
CA GLU A 37 -6.53 2.60 -10.19
C GLU A 37 -6.57 3.95 -10.93
N ALA A 38 -6.36 5.04 -10.21
CA ALA A 38 -6.37 6.38 -10.79
C ALA A 38 -5.10 6.71 -11.59
N GLY A 39 -3.97 6.11 -11.23
CA GLY A 39 -2.71 6.22 -11.94
C GLY A 39 -2.56 5.26 -13.12
N PRO A 40 -1.50 5.45 -13.94
CA PRO A 40 -1.17 4.55 -15.04
C PRO A 40 -0.50 3.26 -14.55
N TRP A 41 -0.19 2.37 -15.49
CA TRP A 41 0.69 1.22 -15.24
C TRP A 41 2.11 1.65 -14.86
N ASP A 42 2.79 0.81 -14.06
CA ASP A 42 4.14 1.04 -13.53
C ASP A 42 5.27 0.82 -14.56
N ARG A 43 5.11 1.31 -15.79
CA ARG A 43 6.02 1.02 -16.92
C ARG A 43 7.33 1.80 -16.91
N ASN A 44 7.43 2.87 -16.11
CA ASN A 44 8.63 3.70 -16.09
C ASN A 44 9.82 2.93 -15.47
N PRO A 45 10.98 2.82 -16.15
CA PRO A 45 12.15 2.12 -15.63
C PRO A 45 12.61 2.62 -14.25
N TRP A 46 12.45 3.91 -13.95
CA TRP A 46 12.83 4.51 -12.66
C TRP A 46 12.05 3.93 -11.48
N ILE A 47 10.84 3.38 -11.69
CA ILE A 47 10.08 2.67 -10.67
C ILE A 47 10.80 1.39 -10.25
N HIS A 48 11.42 0.68 -11.19
CA HIS A 48 12.01 -0.63 -10.97
C HIS A 48 13.45 -0.58 -10.46
N ILE A 49 14.12 0.55 -10.62
CA ILE A 49 15.48 0.79 -10.13
C ILE A 49 15.39 1.26 -8.67
N PRO A 50 16.02 0.59 -7.69
CA PRO A 50 15.95 0.97 -6.28
C PRO A 50 16.26 2.45 -6.04
N MET A 51 17.41 2.94 -6.51
CA MET A 51 17.80 4.36 -6.40
C MET A 51 16.97 5.32 -7.26
N GLY A 52 16.11 4.80 -8.14
CA GLY A 52 15.25 5.62 -8.99
C GLY A 52 14.19 6.41 -8.22
N PHE A 53 13.88 6.03 -6.97
CA PHE A 53 12.87 6.70 -6.15
C PHE A 53 13.15 8.22 -6.01
N ALA A 54 14.40 8.62 -5.79
CA ALA A 54 14.79 10.02 -5.67
C ALA A 54 14.45 10.83 -6.93
N ARG A 55 14.61 10.22 -8.12
CA ARG A 55 14.22 10.85 -9.38
C ARG A 55 12.71 10.92 -9.55
N LEU A 56 11.97 9.90 -9.10
CA LEU A 56 10.51 9.90 -9.16
C LEU A 56 9.92 11.05 -8.33
N TYR A 57 10.46 11.27 -7.13
CA TYR A 57 10.14 12.42 -6.27
C TYR A 57 10.33 13.76 -6.99
N VAL A 58 11.47 13.96 -7.65
CA VAL A 58 11.75 15.20 -8.39
C VAL A 58 10.79 15.41 -9.56
N THR A 59 10.47 14.34 -10.31
CA THR A 59 9.60 14.47 -11.49
C THR A 59 8.12 14.63 -11.15
N GLN A 60 7.70 14.21 -9.96
CA GLN A 60 6.31 14.25 -9.48
C GLN A 60 5.26 13.59 -10.39
N LYS A 61 5.69 12.87 -11.44
CA LYS A 61 4.83 12.31 -12.49
C LYS A 61 3.85 11.26 -11.97
N PHE A 62 4.26 10.51 -10.95
CA PHE A 62 3.47 9.44 -10.33
C PHE A 62 3.07 9.82 -8.91
N ASP A 63 2.96 11.10 -8.63
CA ASP A 63 2.60 11.62 -7.32
C ASP A 63 1.24 12.33 -7.41
N TRP A 64 0.45 12.20 -6.35
CA TRP A 64 -0.73 13.03 -6.14
C TRP A 64 -0.40 14.49 -5.80
N ASN A 65 0.82 14.75 -5.33
CA ASN A 65 1.34 16.08 -5.00
C ASN A 65 0.52 16.84 -3.96
N TYR A 66 0.03 16.13 -2.94
CA TYR A 66 -0.65 16.79 -1.82
C TYR A 66 0.30 17.72 -1.07
N GLN A 67 -0.29 18.76 -0.49
CA GLN A 67 0.31 19.64 0.50
C GLN A 67 -0.58 19.60 1.73
N THR A 68 0.01 19.73 2.91
CA THR A 68 -0.77 20.07 4.11
C THR A 68 -1.31 21.50 3.99
N GLU A 69 -2.28 21.83 4.85
CA GLU A 69 -2.55 23.23 5.15
C GLU A 69 -1.32 23.88 5.85
N ALA A 70 -1.36 25.20 6.02
CA ALA A 70 -0.28 25.91 6.69
C ALA A 70 -0.31 25.63 8.19
N GLU A 71 0.74 25.00 8.72
CA GLU A 71 0.74 24.57 10.12
C GLU A 71 1.32 25.64 11.05
N PRO A 72 0.53 26.15 12.03
CA PRO A 72 0.98 27.18 12.96
C PRO A 72 2.22 26.76 13.75
N GLU A 73 2.30 25.50 14.16
CA GLU A 73 3.43 24.92 14.90
C GLU A 73 4.68 24.72 14.03
N LEU A 74 4.58 24.95 12.72
CA LEU A 74 5.68 24.89 11.76
C LEU A 74 5.95 26.26 11.11
N ASP A 75 5.64 27.36 11.80
CA ASP A 75 5.78 28.75 11.33
C ASP A 75 4.97 29.03 10.04
N GLY A 76 3.78 28.44 9.94
CA GLY A 76 2.89 28.60 8.79
C GLY A 76 3.37 27.87 7.52
N ARG A 77 4.33 26.95 7.64
CA ARG A 77 4.79 26.17 6.49
C ARG A 77 3.74 25.16 6.05
N GLN A 78 3.66 24.98 4.74
CA GLN A 78 3.00 23.83 4.11
C GLN A 78 4.02 22.73 3.87
N VAL A 79 3.62 21.49 4.11
CA VAL A 79 4.47 20.31 3.98
C VAL A 79 4.01 19.48 2.79
N TYR A 80 4.94 19.21 1.89
CA TYR A 80 4.71 18.30 0.78
C TYR A 80 4.46 16.88 1.29
N TRP A 81 3.32 16.31 0.89
CA TRP A 81 2.85 15.01 1.36
C TRP A 81 2.70 13.99 0.23
N PRO A 82 3.82 13.42 -0.24
CA PRO A 82 3.86 12.58 -1.44
C PRO A 82 3.04 11.29 -1.31
N ARG A 83 2.28 10.95 -2.36
CA ARG A 83 1.54 9.69 -2.47
C ARG A 83 1.61 9.14 -3.89
N GLY A 84 1.92 7.84 -4.03
CA GLY A 84 2.02 7.22 -5.34
C GLY A 84 0.67 7.14 -6.06
N LYS A 85 0.61 7.71 -7.26
CA LYS A 85 -0.49 7.63 -8.25
C LYS A 85 -0.05 6.80 -9.45
N VAL A 86 0.00 5.49 -9.26
CA VAL A 86 0.46 4.48 -10.24
C VAL A 86 0.06 3.09 -9.72
N ILE A 87 -0.04 2.08 -10.58
CA ILE A 87 -0.19 0.69 -10.14
C ILE A 87 0.92 0.29 -9.15
N GLY A 88 0.52 -0.30 -8.02
CA GLY A 88 1.33 -0.56 -6.83
C GLY A 88 1.40 0.60 -5.83
N GLY A 89 0.85 1.78 -6.19
CA GLY A 89 0.72 2.97 -5.36
C GLY A 89 2.05 3.45 -4.80
N SER A 90 2.02 3.93 -3.54
CA SER A 90 3.22 4.34 -2.83
C SER A 90 4.29 3.23 -2.73
N GLY A 91 3.91 1.94 -2.75
CA GLY A 91 4.87 0.83 -2.77
C GLY A 91 5.73 0.76 -4.04
N SER A 92 5.26 1.35 -5.14
CA SER A 92 6.03 1.50 -6.39
C SER A 92 6.98 2.70 -6.38
N VAL A 93 6.85 3.63 -5.42
CA VAL A 93 7.63 4.88 -5.41
C VAL A 93 8.38 5.17 -4.09
N ASN A 94 8.16 4.38 -3.04
CA ASN A 94 8.79 4.58 -1.71
C ASN A 94 10.31 4.27 -1.68
N GLY A 95 10.93 4.49 -0.52
CA GLY A 95 12.34 4.21 -0.25
C GLY A 95 12.73 2.74 -0.01
N LEU A 96 11.85 1.77 -0.33
CA LEU A 96 12.11 0.31 -0.31
C LEU A 96 12.42 -0.34 1.05
N VAL A 97 12.55 0.44 2.12
CA VAL A 97 12.78 -0.10 3.46
C VAL A 97 11.64 -1.03 3.84
N PHE A 98 12.00 -2.24 4.27
CA PHE A 98 11.07 -3.27 4.70
C PHE A 98 11.20 -3.50 6.19
N LEU A 99 10.29 -2.90 6.95
CA LEU A 99 10.18 -3.00 8.40
C LEU A 99 8.72 -3.25 8.78
N ARG A 100 8.52 -4.07 9.80
CA ARG A 100 7.23 -4.27 10.47
C ARG A 100 7.11 -3.29 11.64
N GLY A 101 5.90 -3.15 12.18
CA GLY A 101 5.67 -2.40 13.42
C GLY A 101 6.20 -3.16 14.64
N SER A 102 6.25 -2.47 15.78
CA SER A 102 6.52 -3.12 17.05
C SER A 102 5.40 -4.13 17.37
N PRO A 103 5.68 -5.29 17.98
CA PRO A 103 4.63 -6.16 18.49
C PRO A 103 3.60 -5.42 19.37
N ARG A 104 4.07 -4.43 20.13
CA ARG A 104 3.23 -3.60 20.99
C ARG A 104 2.24 -2.74 20.21
N ASP A 105 2.53 -2.34 18.97
CA ASP A 105 1.61 -1.54 18.16
C ASP A 105 0.34 -2.35 17.84
N TYR A 106 0.51 -3.61 17.45
CA TYR A 106 -0.58 -4.54 17.12
C TYR A 106 -1.35 -4.97 18.37
N ASP A 107 -0.65 -5.25 19.48
CA ASP A 107 -1.31 -5.58 20.73
C ASP A 107 -2.15 -4.39 21.25
N ARG A 108 -1.66 -3.15 21.06
CA ARG A 108 -2.43 -1.94 21.35
C ARG A 108 -3.66 -1.81 20.44
N TRP A 109 -3.59 -2.18 19.17
CA TRP A 109 -4.77 -2.21 18.29
C TRP A 109 -5.83 -3.18 18.82
N ALA A 110 -5.43 -4.40 19.20
CA ALA A 110 -6.32 -5.39 19.78
C ALA A 110 -6.97 -4.90 21.08
N GLN A 111 -6.18 -4.28 21.97
CA GLN A 111 -6.66 -3.68 23.22
C GLN A 111 -7.61 -2.49 22.98
N ALA A 112 -7.40 -1.72 21.91
CA ALA A 112 -8.23 -0.59 21.52
C ALA A 112 -9.55 -1.01 20.82
N GLY A 113 -9.79 -2.31 20.63
CA GLY A 113 -11.05 -2.84 20.10
C GLY A 113 -10.93 -3.57 18.76
N ALA A 114 -9.78 -3.51 18.09
CA ALA A 114 -9.52 -4.30 16.88
C ALA A 114 -9.18 -5.76 17.25
N ARG A 115 -10.13 -6.46 17.88
CA ARG A 115 -9.97 -7.86 18.29
C ARG A 115 -9.59 -8.72 17.07
N GLY A 116 -8.65 -9.65 17.23
CA GLY A 116 -8.11 -10.42 16.11
C GLY A 116 -6.83 -9.85 15.48
N TRP A 117 -6.36 -8.69 15.95
CA TRP A 117 -5.20 -7.97 15.38
C TRP A 117 -4.02 -7.81 16.34
N SER A 118 -3.89 -8.66 17.35
CA SER A 118 -2.66 -8.72 18.17
C SER A 118 -1.46 -9.14 17.31
N TYR A 119 -0.24 -8.92 17.81
CA TYR A 119 0.96 -9.30 17.03
C TYR A 119 0.97 -10.80 16.72
N ALA A 120 0.60 -11.63 17.70
CA ALA A 120 0.52 -13.08 17.52
C ALA A 120 -0.48 -13.48 16.42
N GLU A 121 -1.60 -12.77 16.29
CA GLU A 121 -2.62 -13.02 15.26
C GLU A 121 -2.20 -12.49 13.88
N CYS A 122 -1.44 -11.40 13.84
CA CYS A 122 -0.89 -10.85 12.60
C CYS A 122 0.34 -11.60 12.08
N LEU A 123 1.13 -12.23 12.96
CA LEU A 123 2.40 -12.88 12.60
C LEU A 123 2.25 -13.91 11.45
N PRO A 124 1.24 -14.79 11.43
CA PRO A 124 1.01 -15.69 10.30
C PRO A 124 0.83 -14.94 8.96
N ALA A 125 0.15 -13.79 8.96
CA ALA A 125 -0.02 -12.97 7.76
C ALA A 125 1.31 -12.32 7.34
N PHE A 126 2.12 -11.82 8.27
CA PHE A 126 3.44 -11.28 7.97
C PHE A 126 4.38 -12.34 7.39
N ARG A 127 4.34 -13.57 7.91
CA ARG A 127 5.10 -14.69 7.34
C ARG A 127 4.61 -15.07 5.94
N ARG A 128 3.30 -15.06 5.69
CA ARG A 128 2.74 -15.32 4.34
C ARG A 128 3.01 -14.19 3.33
N LEU A 129 3.30 -12.98 3.80
CA LEU A 129 3.59 -11.82 2.95
C LEU A 129 4.97 -11.93 2.27
N GLU A 130 5.97 -12.44 2.98
CA GLU A 130 7.36 -12.32 2.59
C GLU A 130 8.06 -13.65 2.26
N SER A 131 9.12 -13.53 1.47
CA SER A 131 10.18 -14.53 1.29
C SER A 131 11.51 -13.84 1.62
N PHE A 132 11.91 -13.97 2.89
CA PHE A 132 13.15 -13.41 3.41
C PHE A 132 14.36 -14.21 2.92
N ALA A 133 15.42 -13.53 2.48
CA ALA A 133 16.64 -14.17 1.99
C ALA A 133 17.50 -14.80 3.11
N GLY A 134 17.45 -14.24 4.33
CA GLY A 134 18.26 -14.70 5.46
C GLY A 134 17.78 -16.01 6.10
N PRO A 135 18.29 -16.35 7.30
CA PRO A 135 17.95 -17.57 8.01
C PRO A 135 16.44 -17.73 8.24
N ALA A 136 15.98 -18.98 8.30
CA ALA A 136 14.61 -19.26 8.73
C ALA A 136 14.47 -19.02 10.24
N SER A 137 13.32 -18.52 10.66
CA SER A 137 12.94 -18.39 12.07
C SER A 137 11.42 -18.48 12.21
N GLU A 138 10.93 -18.52 13.45
CA GLU A 138 9.48 -18.47 13.72
C GLU A 138 8.82 -17.16 13.28
N TYR A 139 9.60 -16.09 13.11
CA TYR A 139 9.12 -14.75 12.77
C TYR A 139 9.10 -14.49 11.26
N ARG A 140 9.91 -15.21 10.48
CA ARG A 140 10.15 -14.91 9.06
C ARG A 140 9.39 -15.82 8.12
N GLY A 141 9.00 -15.25 6.98
CA GLY A 141 8.41 -15.96 5.84
C GLY A 141 9.48 -16.39 4.84
N LYS A 142 9.33 -17.56 4.22
CA LYS A 142 10.26 -18.05 3.19
C LYS A 142 9.61 -18.21 1.82
N ASP A 143 8.28 -18.26 1.75
CA ASP A 143 7.53 -18.64 0.55
C ASP A 143 6.53 -17.56 0.08
N GLY A 144 6.46 -16.42 0.80
CA GLY A 144 5.61 -15.32 0.42
C GLY A 144 6.06 -14.60 -0.86
N PRO A 145 5.16 -13.86 -1.51
CA PRO A 145 5.43 -13.24 -2.82
C PRO A 145 6.40 -12.06 -2.75
N VAL A 146 6.51 -11.38 -1.59
CA VAL A 146 7.41 -10.23 -1.44
C VAL A 146 8.81 -10.71 -1.10
N ARG A 147 9.75 -10.56 -2.02
CA ARG A 147 11.16 -10.85 -1.78
C ARG A 147 11.77 -9.76 -0.89
N VAL A 148 12.37 -10.17 0.23
CA VAL A 148 12.99 -9.28 1.21
C VAL A 148 14.40 -9.75 1.49
N GLY A 149 15.35 -8.84 1.61
CA GLY A 149 16.71 -9.18 1.96
C GLY A 149 17.50 -7.99 2.47
N GLU A 150 18.66 -8.29 3.05
CA GLU A 150 19.64 -7.29 3.43
C GLU A 150 20.38 -6.77 2.19
N VAL A 151 20.97 -5.58 2.31
CA VAL A 151 21.92 -5.09 1.31
C VAL A 151 23.19 -5.93 1.43
N PRO A 152 23.60 -6.70 0.40
CA PRO A 152 24.72 -7.64 0.51
C PRO A 152 26.04 -6.96 0.91
N GLU A 153 26.27 -5.77 0.37
CA GLU A 153 27.44 -4.95 0.66
C GLU A 153 26.97 -3.55 1.09
N PRO A 154 26.79 -3.32 2.40
CA PRO A 154 26.52 -1.99 2.91
C PRO A 154 27.66 -1.03 2.54
N THR A 155 27.37 0.28 2.47
CA THR A 155 28.41 1.28 2.22
C THR A 155 29.37 1.38 3.42
N ILE A 156 30.56 1.95 3.22
CA ILE A 156 31.52 2.24 4.31
C ILE A 156 30.85 3.09 5.39
N GLY A 157 30.07 4.11 5.00
CA GLY A 157 29.34 4.96 5.93
C GLY A 157 28.29 4.20 6.74
N CYS A 158 27.57 3.25 6.12
CA CYS A 158 26.60 2.43 6.84
C CYS A 158 27.29 1.53 7.89
N ARG A 159 28.41 0.89 7.54
CA ARG A 159 29.19 0.08 8.49
C ARG A 159 29.72 0.92 9.65
N ALA A 160 30.37 2.04 9.34
CA ALA A 160 30.92 2.94 10.34
C ALA A 160 29.84 3.47 11.30
N PHE A 161 28.64 3.79 10.80
CA PHE A 161 27.51 4.20 11.62
C PHE A 161 27.09 3.10 12.60
N VAL A 162 26.87 1.87 12.10
CA VAL A 162 26.47 0.73 12.94
C VAL A 162 27.53 0.42 14.00
N GLU A 163 28.81 0.37 13.60
CA GLU A 163 29.93 0.11 14.51
C GLU A 163 30.05 1.18 15.60
N THR A 164 29.85 2.45 15.24
CA THR A 164 29.86 3.57 16.20
C THR A 164 28.71 3.44 17.20
N CYS A 165 27.49 3.14 16.73
CA CYS A 165 26.36 2.91 17.63
C CYS A 165 26.63 1.76 18.61
N VAL A 166 27.21 0.66 18.14
CA VAL A 166 27.59 -0.46 19.01
C VAL A 166 28.64 -0.04 20.04
N ALA A 167 29.66 0.73 19.64
CA ALA A 167 30.67 1.25 20.56
C ALA A 167 30.08 2.20 21.63
N LEU A 168 28.99 2.89 21.32
CA LEU A 168 28.23 3.73 22.26
C LEU A 168 27.25 2.94 23.15
N GLY A 169 27.20 1.61 23.01
CA GLY A 169 26.36 0.74 23.84
C GLY A 169 24.97 0.44 23.27
N PHE A 170 24.65 0.88 22.04
CA PHE A 170 23.41 0.45 21.39
C PHE A 170 23.53 -1.01 20.93
N PRO A 171 22.54 -1.87 21.22
CA PRO A 171 22.63 -3.28 20.86
C PRO A 171 22.56 -3.43 19.33
N ARG A 172 23.42 -4.29 18.78
CA ARG A 172 23.29 -4.70 17.38
C ARG A 172 22.04 -5.54 17.22
N ASN A 173 21.16 -5.16 16.30
CA ASN A 173 19.96 -5.94 16.00
C ASN A 173 20.25 -6.92 14.84
N PRO A 174 20.11 -8.24 15.03
CA PRO A 174 20.35 -9.20 13.94
C PRO A 174 19.19 -9.24 12.94
N ASP A 175 17.97 -8.84 13.33
CA ASP A 175 16.79 -8.81 12.49
C ASP A 175 15.66 -7.95 13.09
N PHE A 176 15.44 -6.75 12.53
CA PHE A 176 14.36 -5.85 12.96
C PHE A 176 12.95 -6.45 12.84
N ASN A 177 12.78 -7.49 12.00
CA ASN A 177 11.52 -8.18 11.77
C ASN A 177 11.46 -9.54 12.50
N GLY A 178 12.44 -9.83 13.35
CA GLY A 178 12.58 -11.04 14.15
C GLY A 178 11.92 -10.92 15.53
N GLU A 179 12.56 -11.51 16.54
CA GLU A 179 12.08 -11.54 17.92
C GLU A 179 11.89 -10.14 18.53
N TRP A 180 12.82 -9.23 18.26
CA TRP A 180 12.79 -7.87 18.81
C TRP A 180 13.25 -6.83 17.80
N TYR A 181 12.64 -5.64 17.87
CA TYR A 181 12.82 -4.57 16.87
C TYR A 181 13.83 -3.49 17.29
N GLU A 182 14.23 -3.40 18.56
CA GLU A 182 15.15 -2.35 19.01
C GLU A 182 16.61 -2.69 18.71
N GLY A 183 17.42 -1.65 18.48
CA GLY A 183 18.85 -1.75 18.23
C GLY A 183 19.27 -1.16 16.89
N VAL A 184 20.48 -1.50 16.45
CA VAL A 184 21.10 -0.92 15.24
C VAL A 184 21.53 -2.01 14.25
N ALA A 185 21.17 -1.83 12.99
CA ALA A 185 21.56 -2.69 11.88
C ALA A 185 21.33 -1.97 10.53
N PRO A 186 21.93 -2.46 9.42
CA PRO A 186 21.52 -2.04 8.08
C PRO A 186 20.03 -2.35 7.82
N ASN A 187 19.37 -1.49 7.03
CA ASN A 187 17.98 -1.71 6.65
C ASN A 187 17.83 -2.93 5.72
N GLN A 188 16.79 -3.74 5.97
CA GLN A 188 16.30 -4.73 5.01
C GLN A 188 15.45 -4.03 3.94
N LEU A 189 15.52 -4.49 2.70
CA LEU A 189 14.81 -3.90 1.57
C LEU A 189 13.95 -4.94 0.85
N ASN A 190 12.83 -4.51 0.26
CA ASN A 190 12.08 -5.33 -0.71
C ASN A 190 12.71 -5.22 -2.12
N VAL A 191 13.94 -5.70 -2.26
CA VAL A 191 14.71 -5.71 -3.51
C VAL A 191 15.07 -7.15 -3.88
N HIS A 192 14.93 -7.49 -5.15
CA HIS A 192 15.33 -8.80 -5.66
C HIS A 192 16.03 -8.68 -7.00
N ARG A 193 17.21 -9.31 -7.13
CA ARG A 193 18.06 -9.25 -8.33
C ARG A 193 18.27 -7.81 -8.84
N GLY A 194 18.56 -6.90 -7.91
CA GLY A 194 18.84 -5.49 -8.19
C GLY A 194 17.61 -4.64 -8.58
N ARG A 195 16.39 -5.18 -8.47
CA ARG A 195 15.15 -4.47 -8.82
C ARG A 195 14.23 -4.32 -7.61
N ARG A 196 13.48 -3.20 -7.59
CA ARG A 196 12.37 -3.01 -6.65
C ARG A 196 11.38 -4.18 -6.77
N TRP A 197 10.97 -4.72 -5.63
CA TRP A 197 9.96 -5.76 -5.55
C TRP A 197 8.65 -5.18 -5.00
N SER A 198 7.99 -4.34 -5.81
CA SER A 198 6.77 -3.62 -5.41
C SER A 198 5.56 -4.56 -5.27
N PRO A 199 4.46 -4.12 -4.65
CA PRO A 199 3.21 -4.88 -4.60
C PRO A 199 2.66 -5.24 -5.98
N ALA A 200 2.82 -4.36 -6.97
CA ALA A 200 2.46 -4.63 -8.36
C ALA A 200 3.26 -5.82 -8.93
N VAL A 201 4.56 -5.87 -8.66
CA VAL A 201 5.44 -6.97 -9.10
C VAL A 201 5.14 -8.26 -8.35
N ALA A 202 5.03 -8.19 -7.02
CA ALA A 202 4.93 -9.34 -6.14
C ALA A 202 3.56 -10.02 -6.23
N TYR A 203 2.47 -9.25 -6.26
CA TYR A 203 1.11 -9.77 -6.17
C TYR A 203 0.31 -9.63 -7.47
N LEU A 204 0.33 -8.44 -8.09
CA LEU A 204 -0.59 -8.15 -9.17
C LEU A 204 -0.17 -8.83 -10.48
N ARG A 205 1.08 -8.66 -10.92
CA ARG A 205 1.59 -9.23 -12.19
C ARG A 205 1.37 -10.75 -12.30
N PRO A 206 1.67 -11.58 -11.28
CA PRO A 206 1.37 -13.02 -11.35
C PRO A 206 -0.12 -13.34 -11.46
N ALA A 207 -0.99 -12.48 -10.94
CA ALA A 207 -2.45 -12.66 -10.96
C ALA A 207 -3.10 -12.20 -12.28
N LEU A 208 -2.45 -11.34 -13.08
CA LEU A 208 -3.02 -10.83 -14.34
C LEU A 208 -3.32 -11.91 -15.40
N LYS A 209 -2.73 -13.10 -15.27
CA LYS A 209 -3.04 -14.25 -16.14
C LYS A 209 -4.41 -14.89 -15.85
N ARG A 210 -5.05 -14.51 -14.74
CA ARG A 210 -6.31 -15.11 -14.30
C ARG A 210 -7.49 -14.41 -14.98
N PRO A 211 -8.39 -15.15 -15.65
CA PRO A 211 -9.48 -14.55 -16.43
C PRO A 211 -10.56 -13.87 -15.56
N ASN A 212 -10.59 -14.16 -14.27
CA ASN A 212 -11.51 -13.59 -13.28
C ASN A 212 -11.00 -12.31 -12.62
N LEU A 213 -9.81 -11.80 -12.98
CA LEU A 213 -9.27 -10.52 -12.50
C LEU A 213 -9.23 -9.50 -13.63
N ARG A 214 -10.00 -8.41 -13.51
CA ARG A 214 -9.94 -7.23 -14.38
C ARG A 214 -9.20 -6.11 -13.67
N VAL A 215 -8.24 -5.48 -14.34
CA VAL A 215 -7.50 -4.31 -13.82
C VAL A 215 -7.65 -3.16 -14.79
N GLU A 216 -8.09 -2.01 -14.29
CA GLU A 216 -8.31 -0.81 -15.07
C GLU A 216 -7.55 0.37 -14.46
N THR A 217 -6.69 0.99 -15.25
CA THR A 217 -5.87 2.14 -14.86
C THR A 217 -6.49 3.45 -15.33
N GLU A 218 -6.08 4.58 -14.77
CA GLU A 218 -6.62 5.89 -15.14
C GLU A 218 -8.14 6.01 -14.88
N ARG A 219 -8.63 5.32 -13.84
CA ARG A 219 -10.00 5.43 -13.32
C ARG A 219 -9.97 6.14 -11.98
N LEU A 220 -10.34 7.42 -11.97
CA LEU A 220 -10.37 8.23 -10.75
C LEU A 220 -11.64 7.93 -9.97
N GLY A 221 -11.52 7.41 -8.74
CA GLY A 221 -12.66 7.23 -7.85
C GLY A 221 -13.38 8.54 -7.55
N LEU A 222 -14.71 8.56 -7.66
CA LEU A 222 -15.53 9.73 -7.35
C LEU A 222 -16.34 9.52 -6.07
N ARG A 223 -17.04 8.38 -5.96
CA ARG A 223 -17.89 8.03 -4.81
C ARG A 223 -18.26 6.54 -4.83
N ILE A 224 -18.67 6.03 -3.67
CA ILE A 224 -19.33 4.75 -3.49
C ILE A 224 -20.82 4.93 -3.78
N LEU A 225 -21.41 3.97 -4.48
CA LEU A 225 -22.85 3.90 -4.71
C LEU A 225 -23.50 3.10 -3.59
N ILE A 226 -24.48 3.68 -2.91
CA ILE A 226 -25.18 3.07 -1.77
C ILE A 226 -26.67 2.98 -2.09
N GLU A 227 -27.23 1.78 -2.00
CA GLU A 227 -28.66 1.52 -2.18
C GLU A 227 -29.17 0.73 -0.96
N GLY A 228 -30.21 1.22 -0.30
CA GLY A 228 -30.80 0.55 0.88
C GLY A 228 -29.80 0.31 2.02
N GLY A 229 -28.83 1.22 2.22
CA GLY A 229 -27.78 1.07 3.22
C GLY A 229 -26.65 0.11 2.86
N ARG A 230 -26.62 -0.42 1.63
CA ARG A 230 -25.57 -1.33 1.13
C ARG A 230 -24.73 -0.66 0.04
N ALA A 231 -23.41 -0.79 0.11
CA ALA A 231 -22.54 -0.43 -1.00
C ALA A 231 -22.75 -1.39 -2.19
N VAL A 232 -23.16 -0.86 -3.34
CA VAL A 232 -23.52 -1.64 -4.54
C VAL A 232 -22.55 -1.47 -5.69
N GLY A 233 -21.57 -0.58 -5.55
CA GLY A 233 -20.61 -0.26 -6.59
C GLY A 233 -19.88 1.05 -6.34
N VAL A 234 -19.16 1.51 -7.35
CA VAL A 234 -18.45 2.80 -7.34
C VAL A 234 -18.69 3.54 -8.64
N ALA A 235 -18.75 4.86 -8.53
CA ALA A 235 -18.64 5.75 -9.68
C ALA A 235 -17.18 6.22 -9.82
N VAL A 236 -16.66 6.14 -11.04
CA VAL A 236 -15.30 6.58 -11.37
C VAL A 236 -15.34 7.50 -12.60
N ARG A 237 -14.33 8.35 -12.74
CA ARG A 237 -14.07 9.11 -13.96
C ARG A 237 -13.04 8.38 -14.82
N GLY A 238 -13.42 8.06 -16.05
CA GLY A 238 -12.54 7.44 -17.04
C GLY A 238 -11.55 8.44 -17.66
N PRO A 239 -10.61 7.97 -18.50
CA PRO A 239 -9.62 8.81 -19.18
C PRO A 239 -10.22 9.78 -20.19
N ASP A 240 -11.44 9.51 -20.69
CA ASP A 240 -12.23 10.40 -21.55
C ASP A 240 -13.02 11.46 -20.77
N GLY A 241 -12.86 11.50 -19.43
CA GLY A 241 -13.55 12.41 -18.54
C GLY A 241 -14.99 11.99 -18.20
N GLN A 242 -15.48 10.88 -18.76
CA GLN A 242 -16.85 10.42 -18.54
C GLN A 242 -16.98 9.65 -17.23
N GLU A 243 -18.18 9.70 -16.64
CA GLU A 243 -18.49 8.92 -15.44
C GLU A 243 -18.92 7.49 -15.81
N GLU A 244 -18.20 6.53 -15.24
CA GLU A 244 -18.39 5.10 -15.38
C GLU A 244 -18.84 4.49 -14.05
N ILE A 245 -19.77 3.54 -14.12
CA ILE A 245 -20.26 2.78 -12.95
C ILE A 245 -19.72 1.36 -13.01
N HIS A 246 -19.11 0.92 -11.90
CA HIS A 246 -18.73 -0.47 -11.66
C HIS A 246 -19.54 -1.03 -10.50
N ARG A 247 -20.36 -2.06 -10.77
CA ARG A 247 -21.22 -2.71 -9.76
C ARG A 247 -20.48 -3.83 -9.02
N ALA A 248 -20.76 -3.96 -7.73
CA ALA A 248 -20.24 -5.00 -6.85
C ALA A 248 -21.39 -5.88 -6.33
N ARG A 249 -21.34 -7.18 -6.63
CA ARG A 249 -22.34 -8.14 -6.12
C ARG A 249 -22.17 -8.43 -4.64
N ARG A 250 -20.93 -8.44 -4.14
CA ARG A 250 -20.62 -8.72 -2.73
C ARG A 250 -20.15 -7.46 -2.02
N GLU A 251 -18.95 -6.98 -2.32
CA GLU A 251 -18.32 -5.91 -1.55
C GLU A 251 -17.60 -4.87 -2.43
N VAL A 252 -17.64 -3.62 -1.95
CA VAL A 252 -16.77 -2.55 -2.41
C VAL A 252 -15.64 -2.41 -1.40
N ILE A 253 -14.39 -2.50 -1.88
CA ILE A 253 -13.19 -2.43 -1.04
C ILE A 253 -12.45 -1.14 -1.34
N LEU A 254 -12.36 -0.25 -0.35
CA LEU A 254 -11.54 0.95 -0.44
C LEU A 254 -10.08 0.62 -0.10
N SER A 255 -9.19 0.83 -1.06
CA SER A 255 -7.73 0.67 -0.94
C SER A 255 -7.00 1.89 -1.53
N ALA A 256 -7.63 3.06 -1.48
CA ALA A 256 -7.11 4.31 -2.04
C ALA A 256 -6.02 4.98 -1.16
N GLY A 257 -5.76 4.41 0.03
CA GLY A 257 -4.77 4.91 0.98
C GLY A 257 -5.36 5.87 2.01
N ALA A 258 -4.54 6.26 2.99
CA ALA A 258 -4.99 6.98 4.19
C ALA A 258 -5.53 8.39 3.94
N ILE A 259 -5.27 8.99 2.78
CA ILE A 259 -5.78 10.33 2.40
C ILE A 259 -7.05 10.19 1.55
N GLU A 260 -6.99 9.39 0.49
CA GLU A 260 -8.11 9.28 -0.46
C GLU A 260 -9.27 8.43 0.06
N SER A 261 -9.03 7.42 0.90
CA SER A 261 -10.11 6.56 1.42
C SER A 261 -11.11 7.34 2.29
N PRO A 262 -10.69 8.12 3.31
CA PRO A 262 -11.64 8.93 4.08
C PRO A 262 -12.29 10.02 3.22
N LYS A 263 -11.56 10.64 2.28
CA LYS A 263 -12.15 11.60 1.33
C LYS A 263 -13.27 10.94 0.50
N LEU A 264 -13.05 9.74 -0.02
CA LEU A 264 -14.05 9.01 -0.78
C LEU A 264 -15.26 8.62 0.07
N LEU A 265 -15.07 8.27 1.34
CA LEU A 265 -16.19 8.04 2.27
C LEU A 265 -17.02 9.32 2.42
N MET A 266 -16.38 10.47 2.64
CA MET A 266 -17.09 11.76 2.75
C MET A 266 -17.83 12.11 1.46
N LEU A 267 -17.19 11.97 0.30
CA LEU A 267 -17.82 12.16 -1.03
C LEU A 267 -18.99 11.20 -1.31
N SER A 268 -19.12 10.15 -0.49
CA SER A 268 -20.21 9.17 -0.56
C SER A 268 -21.27 9.38 0.54
N GLY A 269 -21.22 10.49 1.27
CA GLY A 269 -22.14 10.78 2.37
C GLY A 269 -21.83 10.02 3.67
N ILE A 270 -20.63 9.47 3.83
CA ILE A 270 -20.19 8.76 5.04
C ILE A 270 -19.14 9.61 5.75
N GLY A 271 -19.52 10.27 6.84
CA GLY A 271 -18.65 11.17 7.59
C GLY A 271 -19.41 11.95 8.66
N ASP A 272 -18.78 13.02 9.16
CA ASP A 272 -19.43 13.97 10.07
C ASP A 272 -20.55 14.73 9.35
N GLY A 273 -21.77 14.70 9.90
CA GLY A 273 -22.95 15.24 9.21
C GLY A 273 -22.89 16.74 8.97
N ALA A 274 -22.32 17.52 9.89
CA ALA A 274 -22.21 18.97 9.73
C ALA A 274 -21.19 19.31 8.64
N ALA A 275 -20.01 18.67 8.67
CA ALA A 275 -18.99 18.85 7.65
C ALA A 275 -19.48 18.47 6.23
N LEU A 276 -20.28 17.41 6.11
CA LEU A 276 -20.86 17.00 4.82
C LEU A 276 -21.86 18.02 4.27
N GLN A 277 -22.76 18.52 5.13
CA GLN A 277 -23.75 19.52 4.74
C GLN A 277 -23.11 20.84 4.30
N GLU A 278 -22.03 21.27 4.96
CA GLU A 278 -21.24 22.45 4.55
C GLU A 278 -20.65 22.29 3.14
N MET A 279 -20.38 21.05 2.70
CA MET A 279 -19.90 20.73 1.36
C MET A 279 -21.02 20.45 0.35
N GLY A 280 -22.29 20.53 0.77
CA GLY A 280 -23.45 20.24 -0.08
C GLY A 280 -23.66 18.76 -0.40
N ILE A 281 -23.22 17.86 0.50
CA ILE A 281 -23.36 16.40 0.40
C ILE A 281 -24.48 15.90 1.30
#